data_AF-A0A2V3JJX6-F1
#
_entry.id   AF-A0A2V3JJX6-F1
#
_cell.length_a   1.000
_cell.length_b   1.000
_cell.length_c   1.000
_cell.angle_alpha   90.00
_cell.angle_beta   90.00
_cell.angle_gamma   90.00
#
_symmetry.space_group_name_H-M   'P 1'
#
loop_
_entity.id
_entity.type
_entity.pdbx_description
1 polymer ?
#
loop_
_entity_poly.entity_id
_entity_poly.type
_entity_poly.pdbx_seq_one_letter_code
_entity_poly.pdbx_strand_id
1 'polypeptide(L)'
;MADVHKDQLIYLENPEPTVPEPKSNRGRKPTKLKAQTDPIRVDEWAARQPEDAWQIIPIRETTRGTLYAYILQERVWVWDGEEEEAHCWHLIVRREIDSPKEIKYSLSNASKDSSIERLAFMQGQRFWVERASSKTERVNAVSMNTRFAVGMAGITIWRL
;
A
#
# COMPACT_ATOMS: atom_id res chain seq x y z
N MET A 1 -1.84 -6.22 6.67
CA MET A 1 -2.64 -5.01 6.40
C MET A 1 -1.79 -3.78 6.58
N ALA A 2 -1.92 -2.82 5.66
CA ALA A 2 -1.19 -1.56 5.65
C ALA A 2 -2.17 -0.41 5.39
N ASP A 3 -2.03 0.70 6.11
CA ASP A 3 -2.79 1.92 5.84
C ASP A 3 -2.14 2.67 4.69
N VAL A 4 -2.97 3.26 3.83
CA VAL A 4 -2.53 3.99 2.64
C VAL A 4 -3.13 5.39 2.63
N HIS A 5 -2.46 6.30 1.91
CA HIS A 5 -2.99 7.64 1.71
C HIS A 5 -4.18 7.61 0.75
N LYS A 6 -5.04 8.62 0.85
CA LYS A 6 -6.24 8.79 0.00
C LYS A 6 -5.93 8.88 -1.50
N ASP A 7 -4.69 9.26 -1.85
CA ASP A 7 -4.22 9.38 -3.24
C ASP A 7 -3.60 8.08 -3.77
N GLN A 8 -3.63 6.99 -2.99
CA GLN A 8 -3.12 5.68 -3.43
C GLN A 8 -3.82 5.26 -4.72
N LEU A 9 -3.02 4.91 -5.74
CA LEU A 9 -3.52 4.37 -6.99
C LEU A 9 -3.84 2.88 -6.85
N ILE A 10 -4.97 2.49 -7.40
CA ILE A 10 -5.47 1.12 -7.48
C ILE A 10 -5.95 0.85 -8.91
N TYR A 11 -5.98 -0.41 -9.31
CA TYR A 11 -6.58 -0.85 -10.57
C TYR A 11 -7.73 -1.80 -10.26
N LEU A 12 -8.87 -1.63 -10.94
CA LEU A 12 -10.05 -2.49 -10.76
C LEU A 12 -9.92 -3.81 -11.52
N GLU A 13 -9.08 -3.83 -12.55
CA GLU A 13 -8.70 -4.99 -13.34
C GLU A 13 -7.19 -5.19 -13.28
N ASN A 14 -6.71 -6.40 -13.56
CA ASN A 14 -5.28 -6.66 -13.58
C ASN A 14 -4.60 -5.76 -14.63
N PRO A 15 -3.65 -4.90 -14.25
CA PRO A 15 -3.00 -4.01 -15.21
C PRO A 15 -2.01 -4.71 -16.14
N GLU A 16 -1.71 -6.00 -15.94
CA GLU A 16 -0.82 -6.82 -16.79
C GLU A 16 0.43 -6.05 -17.28
N PRO A 17 1.36 -5.69 -16.38
CA PRO A 17 2.49 -4.85 -16.76
C PRO A 17 3.30 -5.46 -17.91
N THR A 18 3.45 -4.74 -19.03
CA THR A 18 4.26 -5.19 -20.16
C THR A 18 5.20 -4.11 -20.66
N VAL A 19 6.31 -4.54 -21.30
CA VAL A 19 7.20 -3.62 -22.00
C VAL A 19 6.56 -3.26 -23.35
N PRO A 20 6.27 -1.97 -23.62
CA PRO A 20 5.59 -1.60 -24.84
C PRO A 20 6.47 -1.83 -26.06
N GLU A 21 5.85 -2.15 -27.19
CA GLU A 21 6.57 -2.34 -28.44
C GLU A 21 7.30 -1.06 -28.89
N PRO A 22 8.50 -1.19 -29.49
CA PRO A 22 9.21 -0.04 -30.03
C PRO A 22 8.40 0.66 -31.13
N LYS A 23 8.14 1.95 -30.98
CA LYS A 23 7.42 2.75 -32.00
C LYS A 23 8.23 2.99 -33.28
N SER A 24 9.54 2.76 -33.25
CA SER A 24 10.40 2.85 -34.44
C SER A 24 11.70 2.06 -34.24
N ASN A 25 12.39 1.76 -35.34
CA ASN A 25 13.72 1.15 -35.33
C ASN A 25 14.84 2.14 -34.93
N ARG A 26 14.51 3.41 -34.67
CA ARG A 26 15.45 4.45 -34.28
C ARG A 26 15.28 4.79 -32.80
N GLY A 27 16.40 4.83 -32.08
CA GLY A 27 16.44 5.18 -30.66
C GLY A 27 16.50 3.96 -29.73
N ARG A 28 16.54 4.22 -28.42
CA ARG A 28 16.62 3.18 -27.39
C ARG A 28 15.30 2.41 -27.34
N LYS A 29 15.37 1.07 -27.38
CA LYS A 29 14.21 0.21 -27.16
C LYS A 29 13.58 0.51 -25.79
N PRO A 30 12.24 0.53 -25.68
CA PRO A 30 11.57 0.62 -24.39
C PRO A 30 12.01 -0.55 -23.50
N THR A 31 12.30 -0.25 -22.22
CA THR A 31 12.63 -1.28 -21.21
C THR A 31 11.79 -1.16 -19.96
N LYS A 32 10.98 -0.10 -19.83
CA LYS A 32 10.14 0.12 -18.66
C LYS A 32 8.78 -0.52 -18.89
N LEU A 33 8.31 -1.26 -17.88
CA LEU A 33 6.97 -1.81 -17.84
C LEU A 33 5.92 -0.69 -17.82
N LYS A 34 4.75 -1.00 -18.36
CA LYS A 34 3.57 -0.14 -18.34
C LYS A 34 2.33 -0.96 -18.03
N ALA A 35 1.48 -0.42 -17.17
CA ALA A 35 0.12 -0.91 -16.99
C ALA A 35 -0.69 -0.76 -18.29
N GLN A 36 -1.56 -1.72 -18.55
CA GLN A 36 -2.50 -1.74 -19.69
C GLN A 36 -3.86 -1.15 -19.34
N THR A 37 -4.16 -0.99 -18.05
CA THR A 37 -5.39 -0.37 -17.55
C THR A 37 -5.09 0.93 -16.83
N ASP A 38 -6.08 1.82 -16.78
CA ASP A 38 -5.94 3.11 -16.11
C ASP A 38 -6.09 2.94 -14.59
N PRO A 39 -5.18 3.52 -13.79
CA PRO A 39 -5.35 3.54 -12.34
C PRO A 39 -6.43 4.55 -11.93
N ILE A 40 -7.08 4.27 -10.80
CA ILE A 40 -7.97 5.20 -10.11
C ILE A 40 -7.42 5.48 -8.70
N ARG A 41 -7.61 6.70 -8.20
CA ARG A 41 -7.31 7.00 -6.80
C ARG A 41 -8.33 6.36 -5.87
N VAL A 42 -7.87 5.86 -4.73
CA VAL A 42 -8.73 5.18 -3.77
C VAL A 42 -9.86 6.09 -3.24
N ASP A 43 -9.60 7.39 -3.05
CA ASP A 43 -10.64 8.33 -2.60
C ASP A 43 -11.69 8.61 -3.67
N GLU A 44 -11.28 8.78 -4.92
CA GLU A 44 -12.19 8.90 -6.05
C GLU A 44 -13.04 7.65 -6.24
N TRP A 45 -12.45 6.47 -6.11
CA TRP A 45 -13.19 5.21 -6.16
C TRP A 45 -14.22 5.12 -5.04
N ALA A 46 -13.83 5.43 -3.80
CA ALA A 46 -14.71 5.39 -2.64
C ALA A 46 -15.88 6.38 -2.76
N ALA A 47 -15.63 7.57 -3.30
CA ALA A 47 -16.65 8.61 -3.52
C ALA A 47 -17.68 8.23 -4.60
N ARG A 48 -17.33 7.31 -5.52
CA ARG A 48 -18.25 6.79 -6.55
C ARG A 48 -19.15 5.67 -6.04
N GLN A 49 -18.88 5.12 -4.85
CA GLN A 49 -19.69 4.03 -4.32
C GLN A 49 -21.05 4.55 -3.83
N PRO A 50 -22.14 3.84 -4.16
CA PRO A 50 -23.46 4.21 -3.66
C PRO A 50 -23.55 3.94 -2.15
N GLU A 51 -24.49 4.62 -1.48
CA GLU A 51 -24.61 4.56 -0.01
C GLU A 51 -24.95 3.14 0.48
N ASP A 52 -25.68 2.35 -0.32
CA ASP A 52 -26.07 0.97 -0.02
C ASP A 52 -24.93 -0.05 -0.18
N ALA A 53 -23.82 0.32 -0.83
CA ALA A 53 -22.61 -0.50 -0.86
C ALA A 53 -21.87 -0.51 0.50
N TRP A 54 -22.09 0.52 1.33
CA TRP A 54 -21.46 0.61 2.65
C TRP A 54 -22.12 -0.33 3.65
N GLN A 55 -21.33 -1.21 4.25
CA GLN A 55 -21.80 -2.15 5.25
C GLN A 55 -21.52 -1.62 6.66
N ILE A 56 -22.51 -1.73 7.56
CA ILE A 56 -22.35 -1.37 8.97
C ILE A 56 -21.80 -2.57 9.72
N ILE A 57 -20.56 -2.47 10.20
CA ILE A 57 -19.84 -3.58 10.85
C ILE A 57 -19.53 -3.22 12.31
N PRO A 58 -19.79 -4.12 13.28
CA PRO A 58 -19.35 -3.94 14.66
C PRO A 58 -17.83 -4.09 14.75
N ILE A 59 -17.14 -3.06 15.26
CA ILE A 59 -15.67 -3.02 15.35
C ILE A 59 -15.17 -3.50 16.71
N ARG A 60 -15.83 -3.08 17.80
CA ARG A 60 -15.49 -3.50 19.18
C ARG A 60 -16.63 -3.20 20.16
N GLU A 61 -16.64 -3.91 21.26
CA GLU A 61 -17.45 -3.56 22.42
C GLU A 61 -16.80 -2.42 23.22
N THR A 62 -17.62 -1.51 23.74
CA THR A 62 -17.19 -0.43 24.64
C THR A 62 -18.10 -0.40 25.86
N THR A 63 -17.71 0.33 26.91
CA THR A 63 -18.53 0.52 28.12
C THR A 63 -19.87 1.21 27.84
N ARG A 64 -20.02 1.86 26.68
CA ARG A 64 -21.25 2.53 26.24
C ARG A 64 -22.02 1.76 25.16
N GLY A 65 -21.63 0.51 24.87
CA GLY A 65 -22.20 -0.32 23.82
C GLY A 65 -21.22 -0.61 22.68
N THR A 66 -21.70 -1.29 21.65
CA THR A 66 -20.89 -1.69 20.49
C THR A 66 -20.58 -0.50 19.60
N LEU A 67 -19.31 -0.31 19.26
CA LEU A 67 -18.87 0.66 18.27
C LEU A 67 -19.03 0.06 16.88
N TYR A 68 -19.77 0.75 16.00
CA TYR A 68 -19.98 0.37 14.61
C TYR A 68 -19.28 1.35 13.67
N ALA A 69 -18.92 0.87 12.48
CA ALA A 69 -18.39 1.71 11.40
C ALA A 69 -18.96 1.29 10.05
N TYR A 70 -18.98 2.23 9.10
CA TYR A 70 -19.29 1.92 7.70
C TYR A 70 -18.02 1.44 7.01
N ILE A 71 -18.12 0.31 6.32
CA ILE A 71 -17.01 -0.35 5.63
C ILE A 71 -17.38 -0.61 4.17
N LEU A 72 -16.49 -0.25 3.25
CA LEU A 72 -16.43 -0.81 1.91
C LEU A 72 -15.30 -1.82 1.83
N GLN A 73 -15.55 -2.87 1.06
CA GLN A 73 -14.54 -3.87 0.68
C GLN A 73 -14.55 -4.01 -0.84
N GLU A 74 -13.36 -4.06 -1.44
CA GLU A 74 -13.21 -4.41 -2.85
C GLU A 74 -11.92 -5.21 -3.09
N ARG A 75 -11.91 -6.05 -4.12
CA ARG A 75 -10.68 -6.68 -4.63
C ARG A 75 -10.07 -5.76 -5.68
N VAL A 76 -8.85 -5.31 -5.40
CA VAL A 76 -8.14 -4.36 -6.25
C VAL A 76 -6.75 -4.86 -6.58
N TRP A 77 -6.20 -4.39 -7.67
CA TRP A 77 -4.82 -4.62 -8.06
C TRP A 77 -3.96 -3.43 -7.68
N VAL A 78 -2.76 -3.72 -7.19
CA VAL A 78 -1.77 -2.73 -6.79
C VAL A 78 -0.46 -3.05 -7.51
N TRP A 79 0.14 -2.01 -8.09
CA TRP A 79 1.38 -2.13 -8.83
C TRP A 79 2.22 -0.88 -8.61
N ASP A 80 3.52 -1.08 -8.37
CA ASP A 80 4.47 -0.02 -8.01
C ASP A 80 5.15 0.63 -9.22
N GLY A 81 4.95 0.08 -10.43
CA GLY A 81 5.58 0.57 -11.65
C GLY A 81 6.89 -0.14 -11.99
N GLU A 82 7.37 -1.04 -11.13
CA GLU A 82 8.68 -1.69 -11.24
C GLU A 82 8.58 -3.21 -11.33
N GLU A 83 7.70 -3.84 -10.53
CA GLU A 83 7.54 -5.29 -10.52
C GLU A 83 6.93 -5.82 -11.82
N GLU A 84 7.26 -7.07 -12.18
CA GLU A 84 6.73 -7.72 -13.39
C GLU A 84 5.23 -7.99 -13.33
N GLU A 85 4.72 -8.22 -12.11
CA GLU A 85 3.32 -8.56 -11.87
C GLU A 85 2.68 -7.56 -10.92
N ALA A 86 1.39 -7.31 -11.11
CA ALA A 86 0.57 -6.60 -10.14
C ALA A 86 0.00 -7.59 -9.12
N HIS A 87 -0.26 -7.11 -7.90
CA HIS A 87 -0.78 -7.95 -6.82
C HIS A 87 -2.23 -7.64 -6.53
N CYS A 88 -3.06 -8.69 -6.40
CA CYS A 88 -4.46 -8.55 -6.03
C CYS A 88 -4.64 -8.54 -4.50
N TRP A 89 -5.09 -7.41 -3.96
CA TRP A 89 -5.28 -7.16 -2.53
C TRP A 89 -6.74 -6.87 -2.21
N HIS A 90 -7.10 -6.97 -0.93
CA HIS A 90 -8.34 -6.38 -0.42
C HIS A 90 -8.10 -4.90 -0.14
N LEU A 91 -8.96 -4.05 -0.68
CA LEU A 91 -9.14 -2.67 -0.27
C LEU A 91 -10.22 -2.61 0.81
N ILE A 92 -9.91 -1.92 1.92
CA ILE A 92 -10.85 -1.64 3.00
C ILE A 92 -10.92 -0.13 3.18
N VAL A 93 -12.13 0.41 3.02
CA VAL A 93 -12.41 1.83 3.27
C VAL A 93 -13.35 1.93 4.45
N ARG A 94 -12.95 2.69 5.46
CA ARG A 94 -13.72 2.86 6.70
C ARG A 94 -14.04 4.32 6.94
N ARG A 95 -15.28 4.60 7.34
CA ARG A 95 -15.67 5.87 7.94
C ARG A 95 -16.47 5.64 9.22
N GLU A 96 -16.27 6.48 10.23
CA GLU A 96 -16.98 6.36 11.49
C GLU A 96 -18.42 6.89 11.36
N ILE A 97 -19.37 6.32 12.09
CA ILE A 97 -20.78 6.76 12.08
C ILE A 97 -20.90 8.21 12.55
N ASP A 98 -20.23 8.56 13.65
CA ASP A 98 -20.27 9.91 14.23
C ASP A 98 -19.37 10.92 13.49
N SER A 99 -18.54 10.46 12.56
CA SER A 99 -17.58 11.30 11.84
C SER A 99 -17.33 10.76 10.43
N PRO A 100 -18.36 10.79 9.55
CA PRO A 100 -18.29 10.16 8.23
C PRO A 100 -17.30 10.82 7.27
N LYS A 101 -16.79 12.01 7.61
CA LYS A 101 -15.76 12.71 6.85
C LYS A 101 -14.35 12.20 7.12
N GLU A 102 -14.13 11.51 8.24
CA GLU A 102 -12.85 10.88 8.55
C GLU A 102 -12.84 9.49 7.91
N ILE A 103 -12.19 9.38 6.75
CA ILE A 103 -12.09 8.15 5.98
C ILE A 103 -10.68 7.57 6.11
N LYS A 104 -10.61 6.28 6.44
CA LYS A 104 -9.37 5.49 6.50
C LYS A 104 -9.34 4.48 5.37
N TYR A 105 -8.19 4.40 4.72
CA TYR A 105 -7.95 3.50 3.59
C TYR A 105 -6.86 2.51 3.99
N SER A 106 -7.11 1.22 3.78
CA SER A 106 -6.12 0.17 4.04
C SER A 106 -6.14 -0.88 2.95
N LEU A 107 -4.97 -1.47 2.72
CA LEU A 107 -4.78 -2.60 1.83
C LEU A 107 -4.40 -3.85 2.65
N SER A 108 -5.00 -5.00 2.32
CA SER A 108 -4.70 -6.27 2.96
C SER A 108 -4.45 -7.38 1.94
N ASN A 109 -3.31 -8.06 2.08
CA ASN A 109 -2.97 -9.29 1.36
C ASN A 109 -3.58 -10.55 2.00
N ALA A 110 -4.62 -10.41 2.83
CA ALA A 110 -5.29 -11.56 3.42
C ALA A 110 -5.92 -12.46 2.35
N SER A 111 -6.25 -13.70 2.72
CA SER A 111 -6.89 -14.67 1.83
C SER A 111 -8.07 -14.04 1.09
N LYS A 112 -8.28 -14.39 -0.18
CA LYS A 112 -9.41 -13.92 -1.00
C LYS A 112 -10.77 -14.16 -0.33
N ASP A 113 -10.88 -15.21 0.49
CA ASP A 113 -12.10 -15.61 1.20
C ASP A 113 -12.23 -14.94 2.58
N SER A 114 -11.39 -13.95 2.88
CA SER A 114 -11.45 -13.20 4.15
C SER A 114 -12.74 -12.39 4.21
N SER A 115 -13.48 -12.54 5.30
CA SER A 115 -14.72 -11.79 5.51
C SER A 115 -14.46 -10.33 5.82
N ILE A 116 -15.44 -9.47 5.50
CA ILE A 116 -15.38 -8.03 5.77
C ILE A 116 -15.22 -7.74 7.27
N GLU A 117 -15.84 -8.53 8.15
CA GLU A 117 -15.73 -8.39 9.61
C GLU A 117 -14.31 -8.69 10.08
N ARG A 118 -13.68 -9.73 9.53
CA ARG A 118 -12.29 -10.07 9.86
C ARG A 118 -11.34 -8.95 9.43
N LEU A 119 -11.54 -8.41 8.24
CA LEU A 119 -10.72 -7.32 7.71
C LEU A 119 -10.94 -6.01 8.50
N ALA A 120 -12.19 -5.66 8.79
CA ALA A 120 -12.53 -4.50 9.61
C ALA A 120 -11.96 -4.62 11.04
N PHE A 121 -12.04 -5.82 11.63
CA PHE A 121 -11.40 -6.11 12.92
C PHE A 121 -9.89 -5.89 12.84
N MET A 122 -9.21 -6.43 11.82
CA MET A 122 -7.77 -6.21 11.61
C MET A 122 -7.42 -4.71 11.50
N GLN A 123 -8.33 -3.89 10.96
CA GLN A 123 -8.12 -2.44 10.82
C GLN A 123 -8.23 -1.73 12.16
N GLY A 124 -9.17 -2.17 13.00
CA GLY A 124 -9.39 -1.64 14.33
C GLY A 124 -8.27 -1.95 15.34
N GLN A 125 -7.47 -3.01 15.13
CA GLN A 125 -6.42 -3.44 16.07
C GLN A 125 -5.10 -2.66 15.99
N ARG A 126 -4.90 -1.78 14.99
CA ARG A 126 -3.59 -1.16 14.75
C ARG A 126 -3.15 -0.14 15.82
N PHE A 127 -4.09 0.43 16.57
CA PHE A 127 -3.80 1.37 17.66
C PHE A 127 -3.00 0.78 18.84
N TRP A 128 -2.88 -0.54 18.97
CA TRP A 128 -2.16 -1.17 20.10
C TRP A 128 -0.68 -1.47 19.83
N VAL A 129 -0.23 -1.52 18.57
CA VAL A 129 1.17 -1.84 18.27
C VAL A 129 2.09 -0.62 18.38
N GLU A 130 1.59 0.59 18.09
CA GLU A 130 2.41 1.81 18.06
C GLU A 130 2.72 2.40 19.46
N ARG A 131 1.99 2.02 20.51
CA ARG A 131 2.35 2.42 21.89
C ARG A 131 3.39 1.52 22.57
N ALA A 132 3.70 0.35 21.99
CA ALA A 132 4.71 -0.56 22.53
C ALA A 132 6.14 -0.23 22.06
N SER A 133 6.31 0.65 21.07
CA SER A 133 7.60 1.03 20.50
C SER A 133 8.04 2.42 20.96
N SER A 134 8.20 2.57 22.28
CA SER A 134 9.10 3.58 22.85
C SER A 134 9.99 2.92 23.91
N LYS A 135 10.93 2.12 23.42
CA LYS A 135 12.23 1.95 24.06
C LYS A 135 13.31 2.17 23.01
N THR A 136 13.77 3.40 22.98
CA THR A 136 15.03 3.86 22.41
C THR A 136 16.19 3.02 22.94
N GLU A 137 17.06 2.53 22.06
CA GLU A 137 18.50 2.76 22.24
C GLU A 137 19.26 2.76 20.90
N ARG A 138 20.24 3.67 20.86
CA ARG A 138 20.97 4.23 19.71
C ARG A 138 21.82 3.17 18.99
N VAL A 139 22.08 3.37 17.69
CA VAL A 139 23.43 3.69 17.18
C VAL A 139 23.39 4.24 15.74
N ASN A 140 23.91 5.47 15.61
CA ASN A 140 24.65 6.09 14.51
C ASN A 140 24.18 5.92 13.05
N ALA A 141 23.59 7.00 12.53
CA ALA A 141 23.67 7.35 11.13
C ALA A 141 25.03 8.02 10.82
N VAL A 142 25.79 7.50 9.86
CA VAL A 142 26.72 8.29 9.04
C VAL A 142 26.66 7.77 7.60
N SER A 143 26.12 8.64 6.75
CA SER A 143 26.49 8.97 5.35
C SER A 143 26.98 7.85 4.41
N MET A 144 26.38 7.78 3.22
CA MET A 144 27.22 7.87 2.01
C MET A 144 26.44 8.39 0.80
N ASN A 145 26.72 9.65 0.52
CA ASN A 145 26.45 10.34 -0.73
C ASN A 145 27.50 9.94 -1.79
N THR A 146 27.11 10.02 -3.05
CA THR A 146 27.85 9.76 -4.29
C THR A 146 29.22 10.49 -4.38
N ARG A 147 30.27 9.82 -4.89
CA ARG A 147 31.20 10.36 -5.92
C ARG A 147 32.27 9.36 -6.39
N PHE A 148 32.47 9.37 -7.70
CA PHE A 148 33.62 8.90 -8.46
C PHE A 148 34.92 9.61 -8.04
N ALA A 149 36.05 8.89 -7.99
CA ALA A 149 37.33 9.23 -8.65
C ALA A 149 38.49 8.30 -8.24
N VAL A 150 39.00 7.57 -9.24
CA VAL A 150 40.42 7.36 -9.62
C VAL A 150 41.53 7.48 -8.56
N GLY A 151 42.39 6.46 -8.48
CA GLY A 151 43.84 6.68 -8.41
C GLY A 151 44.64 5.89 -7.37
N MET A 152 45.36 4.88 -7.88
CA MET A 152 46.79 4.60 -7.63
C MET A 152 47.30 4.14 -6.25
N ALA A 153 47.94 2.96 -6.32
CA ALA A 153 49.20 2.56 -5.66
C ALA A 153 49.17 1.99 -4.23
N GLY A 154 49.86 0.86 -4.06
CA GLY A 154 50.49 0.46 -2.80
C GLY A 154 50.12 -0.91 -2.26
N ILE A 155 50.46 -1.98 -2.99
CA ILE A 155 50.57 -3.33 -2.42
C ILE A 155 51.84 -3.39 -1.58
N THR A 156 51.72 -3.58 -0.26
CA THR A 156 52.80 -4.16 0.55
C THR A 156 52.23 -5.08 1.61
N ILE A 157 52.57 -6.35 1.42
CA ILE A 157 52.45 -7.52 2.29
C ILE A 157 53.20 -7.27 3.61
N TRP A 158 52.75 -7.80 4.75
CA TRP A 158 53.54 -8.73 5.59
C TRP A 158 52.65 -9.41 6.63
N ARG A 159 52.79 -10.73 6.60
CA ARG A 159 52.26 -11.77 7.49
C ARG A 159 53.27 -11.98 8.60
N LEU A 160 52.83 -12.07 9.85
CA LEU A 160 53.36 -12.97 10.87
C LEU A 160 52.19 -13.36 11.80
#